data_AF-A0A6J5ZB75-F1
#
_entry.id   AF-A0A6J5ZB75-F1
#
_cell.length_a   1.000
_cell.length_b   1.000
_cell.length_c   1.000
_cell.angle_alpha   90.00
_cell.angle_beta   90.00
_cell.angle_gamma   90.00
#
_symmetry.space_group_name_H-M   'P 1'
#
loop_
_entity.id
_entity.type
_entity.pdbx_description
1 polymer ?
#
loop_
_entity_poly.entity_id
_entity_poly.type
_entity_poly.pdbx_seq_one_letter_code
_entity_poly.pdbx_strand_id
1 'polypeptide(L)'
;MLVAPFLTALLCFSTSIANGGGGCPMLQATGVPCPACGATRAFVLFSHGDAGGAMRFNWSWLVIWFVIAGAMFTAAWRLWQQRTALPDWARRFGGWLQTHPAAVVALPFALLLGPWLVALANLNAIR
;
A
#
# COMPACT_ATOMS: atom_id res chain seq x y z
N MET A 1 -9.84 -17.00 16.41
CA MET A 1 -8.79 -15.95 16.38
C MET A 1 -8.86 -15.05 15.14
N LEU A 2 -9.47 -15.47 14.02
CA LEU A 2 -9.62 -14.65 12.79
C LEU A 2 -10.59 -13.46 12.89
N VAL A 3 -11.49 -13.42 13.89
CA VAL A 3 -12.51 -12.36 14.04
C VAL A 3 -11.95 -11.09 14.68
N ALA A 4 -10.90 -11.23 15.50
CA ALA A 4 -10.26 -10.13 16.21
C ALA A 4 -9.77 -8.99 15.27
N PRO A 5 -9.01 -9.24 14.19
CA PRO A 5 -8.54 -8.16 13.32
C PRO A 5 -9.68 -7.41 12.63
N PHE A 6 -10.77 -8.09 12.25
CA PHE A 6 -11.93 -7.45 11.62
C PHE A 6 -12.70 -6.56 12.62
N LEU A 7 -12.91 -7.04 13.85
CA LEU A 7 -13.52 -6.24 14.91
C LEU A 7 -12.67 -5.01 15.24
N THR A 8 -11.35 -5.17 15.35
CA THR A 8 -10.44 -4.05 15.59
C THR A 8 -10.49 -3.04 14.44
N ALA A 9 -10.46 -3.50 13.19
CA ALA A 9 -10.58 -2.63 12.03
C ALA A 9 -11.93 -1.88 12.00
N LEU A 10 -13.03 -2.55 12.32
CA LEU A 10 -14.37 -1.95 12.38
C LEU A 10 -14.48 -0.90 13.48
N LEU A 11 -13.92 -1.19 14.67
CA LEU A 11 -13.91 -0.27 15.80
C LEU A 11 -13.07 0.98 15.50
N CYS A 12 -11.88 0.81 14.92
CA CYS A 12 -11.07 1.93 14.44
C CYS A 12 -11.82 2.74 13.36
N PHE A 13 -12.48 2.08 12.41
CA PHE A 13 -13.22 2.80 11.38
C PHE A 13 -14.41 3.60 11.95
N SER A 14 -15.16 3.00 12.87
CA SER A 14 -16.30 3.64 13.54
C SER A 14 -15.89 4.86 14.36
N THR A 15 -14.76 4.79 15.08
CA THR A 15 -14.22 5.95 15.82
C THR A 15 -13.74 7.06 14.88
N SER A 16 -13.23 6.74 13.70
CA SER A 16 -12.87 7.75 12.69
C SER A 16 -14.08 8.55 12.23
N ILE A 17 -15.21 7.88 11.98
CA ILE A 17 -16.46 8.54 11.56
C ILE A 17 -17.00 9.42 12.69
N ALA A 18 -17.01 8.89 13.92
CA ALA A 18 -17.48 9.61 15.10
C ALA A 18 -16.68 10.91 15.39
N ASN A 19 -15.39 10.95 15.04
CA ASN A 19 -14.51 12.11 15.23
C ASN A 19 -14.45 13.05 14.00
N GLY A 20 -15.45 13.01 13.12
CA GLY A 20 -15.54 13.93 11.98
C GLY A 20 -14.76 13.50 10.74
N GLY A 21 -14.36 12.23 10.62
CA GLY A 21 -13.81 11.62 9.40
C GLY A 21 -12.42 12.08 8.98
N GLY A 22 -11.84 13.08 9.66
CA GLY A 22 -10.61 13.77 9.24
C GLY A 22 -9.31 13.22 9.84
N GLY A 23 -9.33 12.24 10.76
CA GLY A 23 -8.15 11.71 11.47
C GLY A 23 -7.84 10.23 11.19
N CYS A 24 -6.61 9.78 11.42
CA CYS A 24 -6.26 8.35 11.38
C CYS A 24 -6.69 7.68 12.70
N PRO A 25 -7.65 6.74 12.71
CA PRO A 25 -8.15 6.17 13.97
C PRO A 25 -7.12 5.30 14.69
N MET A 26 -6.23 4.65 13.94
CA MET A 26 -5.14 3.87 14.54
C MET A 26 -4.16 4.80 15.26
N LEU A 27 -3.82 5.94 14.67
CA LEU A 27 -2.97 6.96 15.32
C LEU A 27 -3.63 7.51 16.58
N GLN A 28 -4.93 7.77 16.56
CA GLN A 28 -5.67 8.27 17.73
C GLN A 28 -5.75 7.22 18.84
N ALA A 29 -5.93 5.94 18.50
CA ALA A 29 -6.06 4.86 19.47
C ALA A 29 -4.72 4.37 20.04
N THR A 30 -3.65 4.36 19.25
CA THR A 30 -2.36 3.74 19.62
C THR A 30 -1.17 4.69 19.64
N GLY A 31 -1.32 5.90 19.12
CA GLY A 31 -0.20 6.82 18.89
C GLY A 31 0.68 6.46 17.68
N VAL A 32 0.35 5.40 16.93
CA VAL A 32 1.13 4.92 15.78
C VAL A 32 0.31 5.05 14.48
N PRO A 33 0.82 5.73 13.44
CA PRO A 33 0.12 5.88 12.17
C PRO A 33 0.19 4.57 11.40
N CYS A 34 -0.93 4.16 10.80
CA CYS A 34 -0.89 3.03 9.88
C CYS A 34 -0.46 3.51 8.48
N PRO A 35 0.31 2.72 7.74
CA PRO A 35 0.72 3.09 6.39
C PRO A 35 -0.47 3.19 5.43
N ALA A 36 -1.58 2.50 5.70
CA ALA A 36 -2.76 2.45 4.84
C ALA A 36 -3.53 3.78 4.81
N CYS A 37 -3.73 4.45 5.95
CA CYS A 37 -4.37 5.77 5.97
C CYS A 37 -3.53 6.85 5.27
N GLY A 38 -2.19 6.75 5.36
CA GLY A 38 -1.29 7.58 4.59
C GLY A 38 -1.39 7.32 3.07
N ALA A 39 -1.58 6.06 2.67
CA ALA A 39 -1.78 5.67 1.28
C ALA A 39 -3.02 6.33 0.67
N THR A 40 -4.18 6.20 1.34
CA THR A 40 -5.46 6.70 0.82
C THR A 40 -5.45 8.22 0.70
N ARG A 41 -4.91 8.94 1.69
CA ARG A 41 -4.76 10.41 1.62
C ARG A 41 -3.79 10.85 0.54
N ALA A 42 -2.64 10.18 0.43
CA ALA A 42 -1.69 10.46 -0.65
C ALA A 42 -2.37 10.28 -2.02
N PHE A 43 -3.16 9.22 -2.20
CA PHE A 43 -3.92 8.98 -3.43
C PHE A 43 -4.97 10.05 -3.72
N VAL A 44 -5.76 10.44 -2.71
CA VAL A 44 -6.79 11.46 -2.86
C VAL A 44 -6.16 12.80 -3.25
N LEU A 45 -5.11 13.24 -2.54
CA LEU A 45 -4.41 14.48 -2.85
C LEU A 45 -3.78 14.44 -4.25
N PHE A 46 -3.14 13.34 -4.61
CA PHE A 46 -2.57 13.15 -5.94
C PHE A 46 -3.65 13.24 -7.02
N SER A 47 -4.82 12.63 -6.79
CA SER A 47 -5.95 12.65 -7.73
C SER A 47 -6.57 14.04 -7.90
N HIS A 48 -6.47 14.91 -6.89
CA HIS A 48 -6.87 16.31 -6.97
C HIS A 48 -5.77 17.24 -7.53
N GLY A 49 -4.64 16.68 -7.98
CA GLY A 49 -3.52 17.45 -8.52
C GLY A 49 -2.58 18.03 -7.46
N ASP A 50 -2.80 17.77 -6.18
CA ASP A 50 -1.90 18.16 -5.10
C ASP A 50 -0.80 17.10 -4.89
N ALA A 51 0.13 17.05 -5.84
CA ALA A 51 1.27 16.15 -5.77
C ALA A 51 2.18 16.47 -4.56
N GLY A 52 2.28 17.75 -4.16
CA GLY A 52 3.08 18.18 -3.02
C GLY A 52 2.52 17.66 -1.70
N GLY A 53 1.21 17.80 -1.49
CA GLY A 53 0.50 17.21 -0.36
C GLY A 53 0.56 15.69 -0.37
N ALA A 54 0.40 15.07 -1.54
CA ALA A 54 0.46 13.62 -1.69
C ALA A 54 1.80 13.02 -1.25
N MET A 55 2.91 13.64 -1.66
CA MET A 55 4.27 13.18 -1.30
C MET A 55 4.54 13.30 0.21
N ARG A 56 3.94 14.30 0.88
CA ARG A 56 4.09 14.53 2.32
C ARG A 56 3.37 13.50 3.18
N PHE A 57 2.28 12.91 2.70
CA PHE A 57 1.59 11.85 3.44
C PHE A 57 2.36 10.54 3.40
N ASN A 58 2.42 9.88 2.24
CA ASN A 58 3.17 8.64 2.09
C ASN A 58 3.51 8.39 0.61
N TRP A 59 4.61 8.99 0.15
CA TRP A 59 5.09 8.87 -1.24
C TRP A 59 5.38 7.42 -1.65
N SER A 60 5.76 6.54 -0.71
CA SER A 60 6.10 5.15 -1.05
C SER A 60 4.93 4.38 -1.66
N TRP A 61 3.69 4.71 -1.26
CA TRP A 61 2.49 4.11 -1.83
C TRP A 61 2.23 4.56 -3.26
N LEU A 62 2.55 5.81 -3.61
CA LEU A 62 2.45 6.27 -4.99
C LEU A 62 3.42 5.49 -5.88
N VAL A 63 4.65 5.27 -5.41
CA VAL A 63 5.65 4.47 -6.14
C VAL A 63 5.16 3.04 -6.35
N ILE A 64 4.70 2.38 -5.28
CA ILE A 64 4.14 1.02 -5.36
C ILE A 64 3.00 0.96 -6.37
N TRP A 65 2.09 1.93 -6.32
CA TRP A 65 0.93 1.96 -7.21
C TRP A 65 1.33 2.19 -8.67
N PHE A 66 2.28 3.08 -8.97
CA PHE A 66 2.78 3.26 -10.33
C PHE A 66 3.48 2.02 -10.87
N VAL A 67 4.23 1.31 -10.03
CA VAL A 67 4.86 0.04 -10.41
C VAL A 67 3.79 -1.01 -10.75
N ILE A 68 2.76 -1.15 -9.91
CA ILE A 68 1.66 -2.10 -10.13
C ILE A 68 0.85 -1.70 -11.38
N ALA A 69 0.47 -0.43 -11.50
CA ALA A 69 -0.28 0.08 -12.65
C ALA A 69 0.51 -0.09 -13.95
N GLY A 70 1.82 0.18 -13.94
CA GLY A 70 2.71 -0.06 -15.08
C GLY A 70 2.84 -1.54 -15.42
N ALA A 71 2.97 -2.42 -14.42
CA ALA A 71 2.98 -3.87 -14.63
C ALA A 71 1.65 -4.37 -15.22
N MET A 72 0.51 -3.89 -14.73
CA MET A 72 -0.82 -4.21 -15.27
C MET A 72 -0.98 -3.69 -16.69
N PHE A 73 -0.57 -2.45 -16.96
CA PHE A 73 -0.63 -1.85 -18.30
C PHE A 73 0.22 -2.63 -19.30
N THR A 74 1.47 -2.95 -18.95
CA THR A 74 2.36 -3.74 -19.82
C THR A 74 1.84 -5.16 -20.06
N ALA A 75 1.23 -5.79 -19.05
CA ALA A 75 0.57 -7.09 -19.21
C ALA A 75 -0.64 -6.99 -20.15
N ALA A 76 -1.52 -6.01 -19.96
CA ALA A 76 -2.67 -5.77 -20.82
C ALA A 76 -2.24 -5.47 -22.27
N TRP A 77 -1.20 -4.65 -22.44
CA TRP A 77 -0.63 -4.32 -23.74
C TRP A 77 -0.07 -5.55 -24.46
N ARG A 78 0.64 -6.43 -23.75
CA ARG A 78 1.15 -7.69 -24.31
C ARG A 78 0.02 -8.63 -24.70
N LEU A 79 -1.01 -8.76 -23.88
CA LEU A 79 -2.20 -9.55 -24.19
C LEU A 79 -2.91 -9.01 -25.44
N TRP A 80 -3.02 -7.69 -25.57
CA TRP A 80 -3.56 -7.04 -26.75
C TRP A 80 -2.73 -7.31 -28.01
N GLN A 81 -1.39 -7.35 -27.88
CA GLN A 81 -0.48 -7.76 -28.95
C GLN A 81 -0.44 -9.29 -29.19
N GLN A 82 -1.30 -10.09 -28.54
CA GLN A 82 -1.27 -11.56 -28.61
C GLN A 82 0.09 -12.15 -28.19
N ARG A 83 0.88 -11.42 -27.39
CA ARG A 83 2.17 -11.85 -26.84
C ARG A 83 1.97 -12.46 -25.46
N THR A 84 1.51 -13.70 -25.43
CA THR A 84 1.25 -14.45 -24.18
C THR A 84 2.51 -14.90 -23.45
N ALA A 85 3.68 -14.79 -24.08
CA ALA A 85 4.95 -15.10 -23.45
C ALA A 85 5.31 -14.07 -22.36
N LEU A 86 5.34 -14.54 -21.11
CA LEU A 86 5.93 -13.80 -20.00
C LEU A 86 7.42 -13.55 -20.28
N PRO A 87 7.94 -12.36 -19.91
CA PRO A 87 9.36 -12.09 -20.06
C PRO A 87 10.19 -13.04 -19.18
N ASP A 88 11.41 -13.35 -19.62
CA ASP A 88 12.27 -14.35 -18.96
C ASP A 88 12.51 -14.07 -17.48
N TRP A 89 12.69 -12.79 -17.12
CA TRP A 89 12.87 -12.39 -15.73
C TRP A 89 11.65 -12.74 -14.88
N ALA A 90 10.42 -12.58 -15.40
CA ALA A 90 9.19 -12.86 -14.66
C ALA A 90 8.99 -14.37 -14.49
N ARG A 91 9.34 -15.17 -15.51
CA ARG A 91 9.34 -16.65 -15.42
C ARG A 91 10.35 -17.15 -14.39
N ARG A 92 11.58 -16.62 -14.41
CA ARG A 92 12.63 -16.96 -13.43
C ARG A 92 12.24 -16.55 -12.02
N PHE A 93 11.70 -15.34 -11.85
CA PHE A 93 11.24 -14.85 -10.56
C PHE A 93 10.09 -15.72 -10.01
N GLY A 94 9.11 -16.08 -10.84
CA GLY A 94 8.02 -16.98 -10.46
C GLY A 94 8.52 -18.36 -10.02
N GLY A 95 9.45 -18.96 -10.78
CA GLY A 95 10.06 -20.24 -10.40
C GLY A 95 10.91 -20.16 -9.13
N TRP A 96 11.63 -19.05 -8.92
CA TRP A 96 12.36 -18.81 -7.68
C TRP A 96 11.43 -18.67 -6.47
N LEU A 97 10.31 -17.94 -6.62
CA LEU A 97 9.32 -17.76 -5.56
C LEU A 97 8.66 -19.09 -5.17
N GLN A 98 8.43 -19.97 -6.15
CA GLN A 98 7.90 -21.32 -5.93
C GLN A 98 8.89 -22.24 -5.19
N THR A 99 10.19 -22.10 -5.46
CA THR A 99 11.22 -22.91 -4.78
C THR A 99 11.55 -22.40 -3.38
N HIS A 100 11.18 -21.17 -3.04
CA HIS A 100 11.44 -20.53 -1.75
C HIS A 100 10.13 -20.13 -1.06
N PRO A 101 9.41 -21.06 -0.39
CA PRO A 101 8.13 -20.76 0.27
C PRO A 101 8.26 -19.67 1.35
N ALA A 102 9.43 -19.58 2.01
CA ALA A 102 9.72 -18.50 2.95
C ALA A 102 9.71 -17.11 2.27
N ALA A 103 10.14 -17.02 1.01
CA ALA A 103 10.14 -15.76 0.26
C ALA A 103 8.71 -15.30 -0.10
N VAL A 104 7.78 -16.23 -0.35
CA VAL A 104 6.36 -15.91 -0.58
C VAL A 104 5.77 -15.18 0.62
N VAL A 105 6.15 -15.60 1.83
CA VAL A 105 5.70 -14.98 3.08
C VAL A 105 6.48 -13.69 3.33
N ALA A 106 7.82 -13.73 3.26
CA ALA A 106 8.67 -12.61 3.63
C ALA A 106 8.56 -11.40 2.70
N LEU A 107 8.31 -11.60 1.40
CA LEU A 107 8.31 -10.54 0.40
C LEU A 107 7.21 -9.48 0.65
N PRO A 108 5.93 -9.83 0.88
CA PRO A 108 4.91 -8.87 1.29
C PRO A 108 5.29 -8.09 2.56
N PHE A 109 5.82 -8.76 3.58
CA PHE A 109 6.27 -8.08 4.80
C PHE A 109 7.39 -7.08 4.52
N ALA A 110 8.39 -7.48 3.73
CA ALA A 110 9.49 -6.62 3.32
C ALA A 110 9.02 -5.41 2.50
N LEU A 111 8.08 -5.61 1.57
CA LEU A 111 7.48 -4.53 0.78
C LEU A 111 6.69 -3.54 1.64
N LEU A 112 6.06 -4.02 2.71
CA LEU A 112 5.32 -3.17 3.65
C LEU A 112 6.24 -2.41 4.61
N LEU A 113 7.50 -2.84 4.82
CA LEU A 113 8.45 -2.10 5.67
C LEU A 113 8.66 -0.67 5.17
N GLY A 114 8.79 -0.47 3.85
CA GLY A 114 8.96 0.86 3.26
C GLY A 114 7.82 1.83 3.64
N PRO A 115 6.55 1.49 3.34
CA PRO A 115 5.39 2.25 3.78
C PRO A 115 5.30 2.52 5.27
N TRP A 116 5.68 1.56 6.11
CA TRP A 116 5.74 1.74 7.57
C TRP A 116 6.82 2.74 7.98
N LEU A 117 8.03 2.62 7.43
CA LEU A 117 9.13 3.55 7.69
C LEU A 117 8.76 4.98 7.27
N VAL A 118 8.14 5.16 6.11
CA VAL A 118 7.69 6.47 5.64
C VAL A 118 6.55 7.01 6.51
N ALA A 119 5.60 6.18 6.93
CA ALA A 119 4.53 6.60 7.82
C ALA A 119 5.06 7.07 9.18
N LEU A 120 6.08 6.39 9.72
CA LEU A 120 6.76 6.79 10.95
C LEU A 120 7.57 8.08 10.77
N ALA A 121 8.28 8.23 9.64
CA ALA A 121 9.04 9.45 9.35
C ALA A 121 8.13 10.68 9.15
N ASN A 122 6.92 10.48 8.62
CA ASN A 122 5.95 11.53 8.32
C ASN A 122 4.81 11.63 9.34
N LEU A 123 5.03 11.19 10.58
CA LEU A 123 4.07 11.26 11.70
C LEU A 123 3.35 12.61 11.82
N ASN A 124 4.10 13.70 11.67
CA ASN A 124 3.59 15.07 11.81
C ASN A 124 2.66 15.49 10.67
N ALA A 125 2.73 14.85 9.49
CA ALA A 125 1.83 15.12 8.38
C ALA A 125 0.51 14.33 8.50
N ILE A 126 0.46 13.30 9.34
CA ILE A 126 -0.69 12.39 9.49
C ILE A 126 -1.59 12.79 10.67
N ARG A 127 -1.02 13.43 11.71
CA ARG A 127 -1.78 14.07 12.81
C ARG A 127 -2.70 15.16 12.27
#